data_AF-A0A4Q0LQY8-F1
#
_entry.id   AF-A0A4Q0LQY8-F1
#
_cell.length_a   1.000
_cell.length_b   1.000
_cell.length_c   1.000
_cell.angle_alpha   90.00
_cell.angle_beta   90.00
_cell.angle_gamma   90.00
#
_symmetry.space_group_name_H-M   'P 1'
#
loop_
_entity.id
_entity.type
_entity.pdbx_description
1 polymer ?
#
loop_
_entity_poly.entity_id
_entity_poly.type
_entity_poly.pdbx_seq_one_letter_code
_entity_poly.pdbx_strand_id
1 'polypeptide(L)'
;MSPILWLKIAFFITLFPGGIYLIIRRILSSHRKSMTVYLITLVIVAIVNTIILKINFNRYIEIILILIIPFTYYFFEYVIRYKRFNILSFKANKTIIYVLVFFPIFEEVVYRFFIFKYCSVLGFSGIQAMIFATLCFEFSHIYYLGFKAINKLFFSFIQSMLF
;
A
#
# COMPACT_ATOMS: atom_id res chain seq x y z
N MET A 1 5.46 26.46 13.87
CA MET A 1 5.55 25.83 12.53
C MET A 1 4.16 25.82 11.91
N SER A 2 4.02 26.19 10.63
CA SER A 2 2.68 26.28 10.00
C SER A 2 2.06 24.87 9.83
N PRO A 3 0.73 24.73 9.93
CA PRO A 3 0.03 23.46 9.70
C PRO A 3 0.38 22.81 8.35
N ILE A 4 0.67 23.63 7.35
CA ILE A 4 1.08 23.22 6.00
C ILE A 4 2.44 22.51 6.00
N LEU A 5 3.39 22.93 6.85
CA LEU A 5 4.69 22.27 6.94
C LEU A 5 4.55 20.84 7.47
N TRP A 6 3.71 20.63 8.48
CA TRP A 6 3.43 19.29 9.02
C TRP A 6 2.75 18.37 8.02
N LEU A 7 1.82 18.91 7.21
CA LEU A 7 1.20 18.17 6.10
C LEU A 7 2.23 17.74 5.05
N LYS A 8 3.18 18.60 4.69
CA LYS A 8 4.25 18.26 3.75
C LYS A 8 5.19 17.19 4.29
N ILE A 9 5.55 17.27 5.57
CA ILE A 9 6.38 16.25 6.24
C ILE A 9 5.65 14.90 6.25
N ALA A 10 4.37 14.89 6.63
CA ALA A 10 3.55 13.68 6.66
C ALA A 10 3.35 13.08 5.26
N PHE A 11 3.17 13.92 4.25
CA PHE A 11 3.12 13.49 2.85
C PHE A 11 4.43 12.82 2.44
N PHE A 12 5.59 13.42 2.73
CA PHE A 12 6.89 12.83 2.42
C PHE A 12 7.09 11.46 3.07
N ILE A 13 6.70 11.32 4.34
CA ILE A 13 6.73 10.05 5.07
C ILE A 13 5.82 9.00 4.41
N THR A 14 4.67 9.43 3.89
CA THR A 14 3.73 8.56 3.17
C THR A 14 4.28 8.07 1.83
N LEU A 15 5.00 8.94 1.11
CA LEU A 15 5.67 8.59 -0.15
C LEU A 15 6.78 7.57 0.07
N PHE A 16 7.47 7.64 1.22
CA PHE A 16 8.65 6.82 1.52
C PHE A 16 8.56 6.15 2.91
N PRO A 17 7.66 5.16 3.10
CA PRO A 17 7.51 4.48 4.37
C PRO A 17 8.75 3.67 4.77
N GLY A 18 9.71 3.49 3.86
CA GLY A 18 10.99 2.80 4.10
C GLY A 18 11.79 3.35 5.29
N GLY A 19 11.75 4.66 5.56
CA GLY A 19 12.39 5.23 6.75
C GLY A 19 11.77 4.70 8.05
N ILE A 20 10.43 4.65 8.11
CA ILE A 20 9.70 4.06 9.23
C ILE A 20 9.99 2.57 9.34
N TYR A 21 10.04 1.85 8.22
CA TYR A 21 10.39 0.43 8.19
C TYR A 21 11.75 0.16 8.84
N LEU A 22 12.78 0.96 8.53
CA LEU A 22 14.12 0.80 9.13
C LEU A 22 14.11 1.03 10.64
N ILE A 23 13.35 2.04 11.10
CA ILE A 23 13.18 2.32 12.53
C ILE A 23 12.49 1.15 13.23
N ILE A 24 11.36 0.66 12.69
CA ILE A 24 10.62 -0.46 13.25
C ILE A 24 11.48 -1.73 13.25
N ARG A 25 12.22 -1.99 12.17
CA ARG A 25 13.12 -3.15 12.06
C ARG A 25 14.20 -3.12 13.15
N ARG A 26 14.72 -1.94 13.48
CA ARG A 26 15.69 -1.75 14.55
C ARG A 26 15.08 -1.98 15.93
N ILE A 27 13.84 -1.53 16.15
CA ILE A 27 13.11 -1.66 17.43
C ILE A 27 12.68 -3.11 17.69
N LEU A 28 12.10 -3.79 16.69
CA LEU A 28 11.51 -5.13 16.85
C LEU A 28 12.54 -6.27 16.82
N SER A 29 13.83 -5.96 16.76
CA SER A 29 14.96 -6.90 16.60
C SER A 29 14.90 -7.73 15.31
N SER A 30 16.07 -8.16 14.83
CA SER A 30 16.26 -8.85 13.54
C SER A 30 15.52 -10.20 13.41
N HIS A 31 14.90 -10.71 14.48
CA HIS A 31 14.23 -12.01 14.51
C HIS A 31 12.84 -12.03 13.87
N ARG A 32 12.21 -10.87 13.63
CA ARG A 32 10.92 -10.81 12.93
C ARG A 32 11.11 -10.93 11.41
N LYS A 33 10.22 -11.67 10.75
CA LYS A 33 10.21 -11.79 9.28
C LYS A 33 10.03 -10.41 8.65
N SER A 34 10.79 -10.11 7.58
CA SER A 34 10.74 -8.82 6.86
C SER A 34 9.32 -8.41 6.47
N MET A 35 8.51 -9.38 6.02
CA MET A 35 7.11 -9.14 5.70
C MET A 35 6.31 -8.64 6.92
N THR A 36 6.45 -9.25 8.08
CA THR A 36 5.72 -8.79 9.28
C THR A 36 6.10 -7.36 9.66
N VAL A 37 7.37 -7.00 9.54
CA VAL A 37 7.86 -5.63 9.81
C VAL A 37 7.29 -4.63 8.81
N TYR A 38 7.25 -4.98 7.52
CA TYR A 38 6.69 -4.13 6.48
C TYR A 38 5.18 -3.93 6.65
N LEU A 39 4.43 -4.98 6.99
CA LEU A 39 3.00 -4.84 7.29
C LEU A 39 2.75 -3.91 8.47
N ILE A 40 3.52 -4.07 9.56
CA ILE A 40 3.42 -3.17 10.73
C ILE A 40 3.73 -1.73 10.31
N THR A 41 4.68 -1.53 9.40
CA THR A 41 5.02 -0.21 8.84
C THR A 41 3.81 0.40 8.15
N LEU A 42 3.17 -0.33 7.23
CA LEU A 42 2.00 0.16 6.50
C LEU A 42 0.82 0.46 7.44
N VAL A 43 0.59 -0.38 8.45
CA VAL A 43 -0.45 -0.16 9.47
C VAL A 43 -0.19 1.14 10.25
N ILE A 44 1.05 1.35 10.71
CA ILE A 44 1.42 2.57 11.45
C ILE A 44 1.26 3.80 10.57
N VAL A 45 1.76 3.76 9.33
CA VAL A 45 1.60 4.85 8.35
C VAL A 45 0.12 5.15 8.12
N ALA A 46 -0.71 4.12 7.99
CA ALA A 46 -2.13 4.29 7.78
C ALA A 46 -2.83 4.95 8.98
N ILE A 47 -2.54 4.51 10.20
CA ILE A 47 -3.10 5.11 11.43
C ILE A 47 -2.68 6.58 11.53
N VAL A 48 -1.39 6.88 11.36
CA VAL A 48 -0.87 8.25 11.45
C VAL A 48 -1.54 9.15 10.41
N ASN A 49 -1.65 8.71 9.16
CA ASN A 49 -2.29 9.49 8.10
C ASN A 49 -3.79 9.66 8.33
N THR A 50 -4.48 8.67 8.87
CA THR A 50 -5.90 8.80 9.27
C THR A 50 -6.10 9.97 10.23
N ILE A 51 -5.22 10.07 11.23
CA ILE A 51 -5.28 11.09 12.27
C ILE A 51 -4.94 12.47 11.67
N ILE A 52 -3.86 12.57 10.89
CA ILE A 52 -3.40 13.84 10.31
C ILE A 52 -4.42 14.41 9.32
N LEU A 53 -4.95 13.56 8.43
CA LEU A 53 -5.92 13.95 7.41
C LEU A 53 -7.37 13.96 7.92
N LYS A 54 -7.60 13.60 9.19
CA LYS A 54 -8.92 13.51 9.83
C LYS A 54 -9.93 12.72 8.99
N ILE A 55 -9.49 11.58 8.47
CA ILE A 55 -10.32 10.73 7.59
C ILE A 55 -11.40 10.06 8.42
N ASN A 56 -12.67 10.20 7.98
CA ASN A 56 -13.79 9.49 8.59
C ASN A 56 -13.73 7.99 8.23
N PHE A 57 -13.99 7.11 9.20
CA PHE A 57 -13.97 5.66 9.02
C PHE A 57 -14.84 5.16 7.87
N ASN A 58 -15.95 5.83 7.56
CA ASN A 58 -16.82 5.46 6.44
C ASN A 58 -16.10 5.50 5.08
N ARG A 59 -15.04 6.31 4.92
CA ARG A 59 -14.23 6.34 3.70
C ARG A 59 -13.37 5.08 3.51
N TYR A 60 -13.08 4.33 4.58
CA TYR A 60 -12.40 3.04 4.45
C TYR A 60 -13.28 1.96 3.81
N ILE A 61 -14.61 2.07 3.95
CA ILE A 61 -15.55 1.13 3.31
C ILE A 61 -15.52 1.31 1.79
N GLU A 62 -15.48 2.55 1.30
CA GLU A 62 -15.32 2.87 -0.13
C GLU A 62 -14.00 2.30 -0.69
N ILE A 63 -12.91 2.45 0.06
CA ILE A 63 -11.60 1.89 -0.30
C ILE A 63 -11.62 0.36 -0.34
N ILE A 64 -12.24 -0.29 0.65
CA ILE A 64 -12.37 -1.76 0.69
C ILE A 64 -13.16 -2.29 -0.52
N LEU A 65 -14.16 -1.55 -1.00
CA LEU A 65 -14.91 -1.93 -2.20
C LEU A 65 -14.06 -1.84 -3.47
N ILE A 66 -13.23 -0.79 -3.60
CA ILE A 66 -12.29 -0.66 -4.72
C ILE A 66 -11.21 -1.76 -4.64
N LEU A 67 -10.83 -2.17 -3.43
CA LEU A 67 -9.86 -3.23 -3.15
C LEU A 67 -10.32 -4.64 -3.56
N ILE A 68 -11.60 -4.84 -3.85
CA ILE A 68 -12.08 -6.09 -4.46
C ILE A 68 -11.44 -6.29 -5.83
N ILE A 69 -11.13 -5.22 -6.56
CA ILE A 69 -10.54 -5.28 -7.90
C ILE A 69 -9.11 -5.88 -7.87
N PRO A 70 -8.14 -5.36 -7.11
CA PRO A 70 -6.82 -6.00 -7.00
C PRO A 70 -6.89 -7.38 -6.33
N PHE A 71 -7.81 -7.59 -5.38
CA PHE A 71 -8.00 -8.90 -4.75
C PHE A 71 -8.46 -9.95 -5.76
N THR A 72 -9.44 -9.62 -6.61
CA THR A 72 -9.91 -10.52 -7.66
C THR A 72 -8.82 -10.79 -8.70
N TYR A 73 -8.10 -9.76 -9.16
CA TYR A 73 -6.98 -9.93 -10.09
C TYR A 73 -5.91 -10.89 -9.56
N TYR A 74 -5.47 -10.69 -8.32
CA TYR A 74 -4.46 -11.54 -7.70
C TYR A 74 -4.98 -12.96 -7.40
N PHE A 75 -6.26 -13.08 -7.00
CA PHE A 75 -6.91 -14.37 -6.84
C PHE A 75 -6.92 -15.16 -8.16
N PHE A 76 -7.25 -14.51 -9.28
CA PHE A 76 -7.16 -15.12 -10.61
C PHE A 76 -5.72 -15.52 -10.96
N GLU A 77 -4.73 -14.64 -10.74
CA GLU A 77 -3.32 -14.98 -10.99
C GLU A 77 -2.88 -16.21 -10.20
N TYR A 78 -3.26 -16.28 -8.92
CA TYR A 78 -2.96 -17.42 -8.06
C TYR A 78 -3.63 -18.71 -8.54
N VAL A 79 -4.92 -18.66 -8.89
CA VAL A 79 -5.67 -19.83 -9.40
C VAL A 79 -5.09 -20.34 -10.71
N ILE A 80 -4.76 -19.44 -11.64
CA ILE A 80 -4.15 -19.77 -12.94
C ILE A 80 -2.77 -20.39 -12.75
N ARG A 81 -1.92 -19.77 -11.92
CA ARG A 81 -0.52 -20.18 -11.74
C ARG A 81 -0.37 -21.52 -11.02
N TYR A 82 -1.24 -21.78 -10.05
CA TYR A 82 -1.15 -22.99 -9.22
C TYR A 82 -2.14 -24.09 -9.61
N LYS A 83 -3.03 -23.86 -10.59
CA LYS A 83 -4.05 -24.81 -11.09
C LYS A 83 -4.82 -25.54 -9.97
N ARG A 84 -4.97 -24.89 -8.81
CA ARG A 84 -5.61 -25.48 -7.62
C ARG A 84 -6.80 -24.62 -7.23
N PHE A 85 -7.98 -25.04 -7.67
CA PHE A 85 -9.29 -24.48 -7.29
C PHE A 85 -9.75 -24.92 -5.90
N ASN A 86 -8.86 -25.48 -5.07
CA ASN A 86 -9.27 -26.04 -3.80
C ASN A 86 -9.20 -24.96 -2.71
N ILE A 87 -10.27 -24.14 -2.64
CA ILE A 87 -10.51 -23.10 -1.63
C ILE A 87 -10.40 -23.68 -0.21
N LEU A 88 -10.68 -24.97 -0.02
CA LEU A 88 -10.57 -25.68 1.26
C LEU A 88 -9.13 -26.11 1.63
N SER A 89 -8.19 -26.05 0.68
CA SER A 89 -6.75 -26.27 0.96
C SER A 89 -6.05 -25.04 1.53
N PHE A 90 -6.79 -23.93 1.73
CA PHE A 90 -6.43 -22.84 2.64
C PHE A 90 -6.41 -23.33 4.11
N LYS A 91 -5.65 -24.39 4.41
CA LYS A 91 -5.20 -24.66 5.78
C LYS A 91 -4.24 -23.54 6.16
N ALA A 92 -4.84 -22.42 6.59
CA ALA A 92 -4.32 -21.32 7.39
C ALA A 92 -2.78 -21.13 7.39
N ASN A 93 -2.15 -21.11 6.22
CA ASN A 93 -0.77 -20.65 6.15
C ASN A 93 -0.87 -19.14 6.32
N LYS A 94 -0.64 -18.67 7.55
CA LYS A 94 -0.74 -17.26 7.93
C LYS A 94 -0.06 -16.35 6.88
N THR A 95 1.04 -16.83 6.31
CA THR A 95 1.79 -16.18 5.22
C THR A 95 0.93 -15.87 3.99
N ILE A 96 0.10 -16.81 3.54
CA ILE A 96 -0.79 -16.64 2.39
C ILE A 96 -1.84 -15.56 2.68
N ILE A 97 -2.46 -15.57 3.85
CA ILE A 97 -3.46 -14.55 4.23
C ILE A 97 -2.80 -13.17 4.32
N TYR A 98 -1.60 -13.06 4.89
CA TYR A 98 -0.86 -11.79 4.93
C TYR A 98 -0.56 -11.26 3.54
N VAL A 99 -0.06 -12.11 2.63
CA VAL A 99 0.35 -11.72 1.28
C VAL A 99 -0.83 -11.45 0.35
N LEU A 100 -1.93 -12.21 0.48
CA LEU A 100 -3.08 -12.09 -0.42
C LEU A 100 -4.10 -11.05 0.01
N VAL A 101 -4.23 -10.80 1.32
CA VAL A 101 -5.31 -9.96 1.85
C VAL A 101 -4.71 -8.69 2.45
N PHE A 102 -3.90 -8.81 3.50
CA PHE A 102 -3.50 -7.64 4.27
C PHE A 102 -2.55 -6.72 3.51
N PHE A 103 -1.54 -7.26 2.81
CA PHE A 103 -0.59 -6.43 2.07
C PHE A 103 -1.25 -5.59 0.97
N PRO A 104 -2.01 -6.17 0.02
CA PRO A 104 -2.66 -5.39 -1.02
C PRO A 104 -3.58 -4.31 -0.45
N ILE A 105 -4.35 -4.63 0.59
CA ILE A 105 -5.25 -3.66 1.24
C ILE A 105 -4.45 -2.46 1.78
N PHE A 106 -3.42 -2.71 2.58
CA PHE A 106 -2.67 -1.64 3.21
C PHE A 106 -1.80 -0.87 2.22
N GLU A 107 -1.27 -1.51 1.18
CA GLU A 107 -0.52 -0.82 0.13
C GLU A 107 -1.39 0.12 -0.66
N GLU A 108 -2.61 -0.26 -1.02
CA GLU A 108 -3.51 0.63 -1.75
C GLU A 108 -4.01 1.79 -0.86
N VAL A 109 -4.29 1.51 0.42
CA VAL A 109 -4.61 2.56 1.39
C VAL A 109 -3.46 3.59 1.50
N VAL A 110 -2.21 3.12 1.56
CA VAL A 110 -1.04 3.99 1.69
C VAL A 110 -0.70 4.70 0.38
N TYR A 111 -0.52 3.96 -0.70
CA TYR A 111 0.02 4.47 -1.95
C TYR A 111 -1.04 5.04 -2.90
N ARG A 112 -2.32 4.63 -2.83
CA ARG A 112 -3.39 5.29 -3.59
C ARG A 112 -4.08 6.32 -2.74
N PHE A 113 -4.81 5.87 -1.72
CA PHE A 113 -5.76 6.72 -1.04
C PHE A 113 -5.10 7.91 -0.34
N PHE A 114 -4.08 7.67 0.51
CA PHE A 114 -3.43 8.78 1.22
C PHE A 114 -2.64 9.69 0.29
N ILE A 115 -1.91 9.14 -0.69
CA ILE A 115 -1.21 9.98 -1.68
C ILE A 115 -2.20 10.89 -2.41
N PHE A 116 -3.34 10.36 -2.87
CA PHE A 116 -4.37 11.15 -3.53
C PHE A 116 -4.95 12.23 -2.62
N LYS A 117 -5.22 11.90 -1.36
CA LYS A 117 -5.71 12.88 -0.37
C LYS A 117 -4.70 13.98 -0.07
N TYR A 118 -3.43 13.64 0.13
CA TYR A 118 -2.39 14.65 0.31
C TYR A 118 -2.24 15.54 -0.93
N CYS A 119 -2.25 14.95 -2.13
CA CYS A 119 -2.17 15.70 -3.38
C CYS A 119 -3.33 16.69 -3.51
N SER A 120 -4.55 16.24 -3.23
CA SER A 120 -5.75 17.09 -3.24
C SER A 120 -5.67 18.25 -2.24
N VAL A 121 -5.22 17.98 -1.00
CA VAL A 121 -5.08 19.02 0.04
C VAL A 121 -3.97 20.02 -0.29
N LEU A 122 -2.90 19.56 -0.93
CA LEU A 122 -1.75 20.40 -1.29
C LEU A 122 -1.89 21.09 -2.66
N GLY A 123 -3.00 20.89 -3.36
CA GLY A 123 -3.32 21.56 -4.63
C GLY A 123 -2.66 20.95 -5.87
N PHE A 124 -2.20 19.70 -5.81
CA PHE A 124 -1.69 18.97 -6.97
C PHE A 124 -2.84 18.47 -7.85
N SER A 125 -2.57 18.31 -9.15
CA SER A 125 -3.55 17.76 -10.09
C SER A 125 -3.74 16.25 -9.89
N GLY A 126 -4.89 15.72 -10.33
CA GLY A 126 -5.16 14.27 -10.27
C GLY A 126 -4.09 13.44 -11.01
N ILE A 127 -3.59 13.94 -12.14
CA ILE A 127 -2.52 13.28 -12.90
C ILE A 127 -1.21 13.24 -12.08
N GLN A 128 -0.86 14.34 -11.40
CA GLN A 128 0.31 14.36 -10.52
C GLN A 128 0.16 13.34 -9.38
N ALA A 129 -1.04 13.24 -8.79
CA ALA A 129 -1.35 12.25 -7.77
C ALA A 129 -1.17 10.81 -8.28
N MET A 130 -1.66 10.50 -9.48
CA MET A 130 -1.51 9.18 -10.12
C MET A 130 -0.05 8.82 -10.38
N ILE A 131 0.75 9.79 -10.85
CA ILE A 131 2.19 9.61 -11.07
C ILE A 131 2.90 9.31 -9.74
N PHE A 132 2.66 10.11 -8.69
CA PHE A 132 3.26 9.86 -7.37
C PHE A 132 2.85 8.50 -6.81
N ALA A 133 1.55 8.17 -6.87
CA ALA A 133 1.03 6.91 -6.39
C ALA A 133 1.69 5.71 -7.09
N THR A 134 1.79 5.78 -8.42
CA THR A 134 2.38 4.72 -9.24
C THR A 134 3.88 4.56 -8.97
N LEU A 135 4.64 5.66 -8.98
CA LEU A 135 6.08 5.62 -8.76
C LEU A 135 6.42 5.15 -7.34
N CYS A 136 5.75 5.66 -6.31
CA CYS A 136 6.01 5.24 -4.93
C CYS A 136 5.68 3.76 -4.71
N PHE A 137 4.55 3.29 -5.25
CA PHE A 137 4.20 1.88 -5.21
C PHE A 137 5.29 1.02 -5.84
N GLU A 138 5.76 1.37 -7.04
CA GLU A 138 6.78 0.58 -7.74
C GLU A 138 8.15 0.65 -7.07
N PHE A 139 8.60 1.82 -6.63
CA PHE A 139 9.87 1.97 -5.90
C PHE A 139 9.90 1.13 -4.63
N SER A 140 8.76 0.99 -3.92
CA SER A 140 8.69 0.11 -2.75
C SER A 140 8.87 -1.38 -3.10
N HIS A 141 8.54 -1.77 -4.33
CA HIS A 141 8.65 -3.12 -4.85
C HIS A 141 9.99 -3.42 -5.52
N ILE A 142 10.73 -2.40 -6.01
CA ILE A 142 12.07 -2.58 -6.62
C ILE A 142 13.02 -3.29 -5.64
N TYR A 143 12.93 -3.02 -4.35
CA TYR A 143 13.77 -3.70 -3.35
C TYR A 143 13.56 -5.23 -3.34
N TYR A 144 12.34 -5.71 -3.59
CA TYR A 144 11.99 -7.13 -3.53
C TYR A 144 11.99 -7.83 -4.90
N LEU A 145 11.57 -7.12 -5.96
CA LEU A 145 11.40 -7.67 -7.30
C LEU A 145 12.52 -7.25 -8.28
N GLY A 146 13.41 -6.35 -7.87
CA GLY A 146 14.42 -5.75 -8.73
C GLY A 146 13.79 -5.03 -9.92
N PHE A 147 14.48 -5.04 -11.06
CA PHE A 147 13.99 -4.42 -12.30
C PHE A 147 12.68 -5.01 -12.84
N LYS A 148 12.27 -6.22 -12.40
CA LYS A 148 10.99 -6.81 -12.80
C LYS A 148 9.78 -6.04 -12.27
N ALA A 149 9.96 -5.18 -11.27
CA ALA A 149 8.92 -4.26 -10.81
C ALA A 149 8.45 -3.32 -11.94
N ILE A 150 9.36 -2.85 -12.80
CA ILE A 150 9.05 -1.93 -13.90
C ILE A 150 7.98 -2.51 -14.86
N ASN A 151 7.88 -3.83 -14.99
CA ASN A 151 6.86 -4.44 -15.83
C ASN A 151 5.43 -4.23 -15.30
N LYS A 152 5.28 -3.80 -14.05
CA LYS A 152 4.00 -3.55 -13.38
C LYS A 152 3.59 -2.08 -13.39
N LEU A 153 4.46 -1.17 -13.84
CA LEU A 153 4.21 0.28 -13.92
C LEU A 153 2.89 0.61 -14.61
N PHE A 154 2.64 0.00 -15.77
CA PHE A 154 1.42 0.23 -16.55
C PHE A 154 0.16 -0.25 -15.81
N PHE A 155 0.24 -1.41 -15.16
CA PHE A 155 -0.87 -1.96 -14.38
C PHE A 155 -1.16 -1.10 -13.14
N SER A 156 -0.11 -0.72 -12.41
CA SER A 156 -0.18 0.20 -11.27
C SER A 156 -0.77 1.56 -11.67
N PHE A 157 -0.42 2.07 -12.85
CA PHE A 157 -1.01 3.31 -13.37
C PHE A 157 -2.51 3.16 -13.65
N ILE A 158 -2.94 2.11 -14.37
CA ILE A 158 -4.36 1.83 -14.62
C ILE A 158 -5.13 1.72 -13.29
N GLN A 159 -4.56 1.02 -12.32
CA GLN A 159 -5.16 0.86 -11.01
C GLN A 159 -5.29 2.19 -10.26
N SER A 160 -4.36 3.14 -10.48
CA SER A 160 -4.49 4.51 -9.98
C SER A 160 -5.62 5.29 -10.64
N MET A 161 -5.94 5.01 -11.91
CA MET A 161 -7.03 5.68 -12.62
C MET A 161 -8.41 5.20 -12.15
N LEU A 162 -8.50 3.95 -11.69
CA LEU A 162 -9.74 3.38 -11.16
C LEU A 162 -10.09 3.88 -9.75
N PHE A 163 -9.11 4.47 -9.05
CA PHE A 163 -9.19 4.93 -7.66
C PHE A 163 -9.49 6.43 -7.58
#